data_AF-A0A8S1BMD7-F1
#
_entry.id   AF-A0A8S1BMD7-F1
#
_cell.length_a   1.000
_cell.length_b   1.000
_cell.length_c   1.000
_cell.angle_alpha   90.00
_cell.angle_beta   90.00
_cell.angle_gamma   90.00
#
_symmetry.space_group_name_H-M   'P 1'
#
loop_
_entity.id
_entity.type
_entity.pdbx_description
1 polymer ?
#
loop_
_entity_poly.entity_id
_entity_poly.type
_entity_poly.pdbx_seq_one_letter_code
_entity_poly.pdbx_strand_id
1 'polypeptide(L)'
;MATCSGYSETPFSGPWEQGTIDKSYLQALLAVDHDLTLSEDTCLQLIRLFSKEGGENITNDLYYSYINDLVTMWLNVYRELLNHSLFITKNTVCSAMKECTEKVDHDIINSIVRTEIRCDDGEICLESYIRLWILYLEKKQTFQGYE
;
A
#
# COMPACT_ATOMS: atom_id res chain seq x y z
N MET A 1 -43.50 -6.26 41.57
CA MET A 1 -42.57 -5.11 41.59
C MET A 1 -41.34 -5.50 40.78
N ALA A 2 -40.73 -4.52 40.09
CA ALA A 2 -39.83 -4.67 38.93
C ALA A 2 -38.42 -5.26 39.20
N THR A 3 -37.78 -5.56 38.07
CA THR A 3 -36.47 -6.15 37.73
C THR A 3 -35.22 -5.34 38.15
N CYS A 4 -34.04 -5.99 38.21
CA CYS A 4 -32.94 -5.81 37.22
C CYS A 4 -31.63 -6.50 37.65
N SER A 5 -31.10 -7.29 36.73
CA SER A 5 -29.78 -7.92 36.71
C SER A 5 -28.66 -6.87 36.62
N GLY A 6 -27.60 -7.02 37.40
CA GLY A 6 -26.37 -6.24 37.28
C GLY A 6 -25.30 -7.02 36.50
N TYR A 7 -24.94 -6.48 35.34
CA TYR A 7 -23.85 -6.91 34.47
C TYR A 7 -22.48 -6.91 35.16
N SER A 8 -21.59 -7.82 34.76
CA SER A 8 -20.15 -7.58 34.72
C SER A 8 -19.74 -7.73 33.26
N GLU A 9 -19.63 -6.60 32.58
CA GLU A 9 -19.16 -6.47 31.21
C GLU A 9 -17.73 -7.01 31.09
N THR A 10 -17.46 -7.69 29.98
CA THR A 10 -16.14 -8.17 29.59
C THR A 10 -15.15 -7.01 29.49
N PRO A 11 -13.98 -7.04 30.17
CA PRO A 11 -13.04 -5.94 30.14
C PRO A 11 -12.05 -6.14 28.98
N PHE A 12 -12.49 -6.01 27.73
CA PHE A 12 -11.59 -5.88 26.57
C PHE A 12 -12.25 -5.07 25.43
N SER A 13 -12.70 -3.85 25.77
CA SER A 13 -13.03 -2.83 24.77
C SER A 13 -11.75 -2.08 24.36
N GLY A 14 -10.84 -2.75 23.67
CA GLY A 14 -9.79 -2.05 22.92
C GLY A 14 -10.32 -1.59 21.56
N PRO A 15 -9.59 -0.74 20.81
CA PRO A 15 -10.00 -0.23 19.49
C PRO A 15 -10.19 -1.32 18.41
N TRP A 16 -9.95 -2.58 18.75
CA TRP A 16 -10.07 -3.77 17.92
C TRP A 16 -11.51 -4.07 17.43
N GLU A 17 -12.53 -3.40 17.99
CA GLU A 17 -13.93 -3.50 17.51
C GLU A 17 -14.29 -2.53 16.37
N GLN A 18 -13.36 -1.65 15.96
CA GLN A 18 -13.53 -0.91 14.72
C GLN A 18 -12.96 -1.74 13.57
N GLY A 19 -13.85 -2.33 12.76
CA GLY A 19 -13.51 -3.08 11.55
C GLY A 19 -12.87 -2.23 10.42
N THR A 20 -12.30 -1.07 10.77
CA THR A 20 -11.76 -0.06 9.87
C THR A 20 -10.34 0.32 10.29
N ILE A 21 -9.44 0.39 9.33
CA ILE A 21 -8.04 0.76 9.46
C ILE A 21 -7.86 2.17 8.91
N ASP A 22 -7.40 3.09 9.77
CA ASP A 22 -6.96 4.43 9.40
C ASP A 22 -5.46 4.44 9.04
N LYS A 23 -4.93 5.60 8.63
CA LYS A 23 -3.52 5.72 8.22
C LYS A 23 -2.52 5.33 9.31
N SER A 24 -2.82 5.64 10.57
CA SER A 24 -1.94 5.38 11.72
C SER A 24 -1.91 3.88 12.02
N TYR A 25 -3.09 3.25 11.98
CA TYR A 25 -3.20 1.82 12.19
C TYR A 25 -2.59 1.04 11.03
N LEU A 26 -2.79 1.47 9.77
CA LEU A 26 -2.14 0.87 8.62
C LEU A 26 -0.62 0.93 8.74
N GLN A 27 -0.06 2.07 9.15
CA GLN A 27 1.38 2.21 9.35
C GLN A 27 1.90 1.22 10.41
N ALA A 28 1.16 1.04 11.51
CA ALA A 28 1.52 0.06 12.54
C ALA A 28 1.44 -1.38 12.02
N LEU A 29 0.41 -1.72 11.23
CA LEU A 29 0.27 -3.05 10.64
C LEU A 29 1.42 -3.34 9.66
N LEU A 30 1.73 -2.42 8.76
CA LEU A 30 2.85 -2.58 7.81
C LEU A 30 4.20 -2.71 8.51
N ALA A 31 4.40 -2.02 9.63
CA ALA A 31 5.61 -2.18 10.44
C ALA A 31 5.70 -3.57 11.08
N VAL A 32 4.58 -4.11 11.57
CA VAL A 32 4.55 -5.43 12.25
C VAL A 32 4.63 -6.58 11.24
N ASP A 33 3.81 -6.54 10.19
CA ASP A 33 3.65 -7.66 9.26
C ASP A 33 4.77 -7.74 8.22
N HIS A 34 5.44 -6.60 7.94
CA HIS A 34 6.38 -6.50 6.83
C HIS A 34 7.72 -5.84 7.17
N ASP A 35 7.91 -5.35 8.40
CA ASP A 35 9.05 -4.50 8.76
C ASP A 35 9.16 -3.26 7.84
N LEU A 36 7.99 -2.75 7.40
CA LEU A 36 7.89 -1.65 6.45
C LEU A 36 7.44 -0.37 7.15
N THR A 37 8.31 0.64 7.17
CA THR A 37 7.96 1.98 7.65
C THR A 37 7.68 2.89 6.45
N LEU A 38 6.42 3.28 6.27
CA LEU A 38 5.99 4.28 5.29
C LEU A 38 5.65 5.60 5.98
N SER A 39 5.75 6.72 5.26
CA SER A 39 5.20 8.00 5.74
C SER A 39 3.67 7.97 5.81
N GLU A 40 3.10 8.86 6.63
CA GLU A 40 1.65 9.03 6.73
C GLU A 40 1.00 9.32 5.37
N ASP A 41 1.67 10.11 4.52
CA ASP A 41 1.17 10.47 3.19
C ASP A 41 1.08 9.23 2.29
N THR A 42 2.11 8.36 2.31
CA THR A 42 2.10 7.12 1.52
C THR A 42 1.04 6.14 2.03
N CYS A 43 0.87 6.02 3.35
CA CYS A 43 -0.21 5.21 3.94
C CYS A 43 -1.59 5.75 3.55
N LEU A 44 -1.79 7.06 3.59
CA LEU A 44 -3.06 7.68 3.21
C LEU A 44 -3.38 7.49 1.73
N GLN A 45 -2.37 7.57 0.85
CA GLN A 45 -2.56 7.25 -0.58
C GLN A 45 -2.93 5.78 -0.78
N LEU A 46 -2.27 4.85 -0.07
CA LEU A 46 -2.61 3.43 -0.13
C LEU A 46 -4.06 3.18 0.31
N ILE A 47 -4.49 3.83 1.40
CA ILE A 47 -5.88 3.76 1.87
C ILE A 47 -6.83 4.30 0.80
N ARG A 48 -6.58 5.49 0.25
CA ARG A 48 -7.47 6.12 -0.73
C ARG A 48 -7.61 5.29 -2.01
N LEU A 49 -6.55 4.61 -2.43
CA LEU A 49 -6.55 3.71 -3.59
C LEU A 49 -7.51 2.54 -3.41
N PHE A 50 -7.70 2.06 -2.18
CA PHE A 50 -8.52 0.87 -1.89
C PHE A 50 -9.82 1.18 -1.14
N SER A 51 -9.95 2.38 -0.58
CA SER A 51 -11.16 2.83 0.07
C SER A 51 -12.25 3.08 -0.98
N LYS A 52 -13.47 2.67 -0.67
CA LYS A 52 -14.63 3.05 -1.49
C LYS A 52 -14.78 4.57 -1.42
N GLU A 53 -14.96 5.22 -2.57
CA GLU A 53 -15.21 6.67 -2.69
C GLU A 53 -14.08 7.59 -2.20
N GLY A 54 -12.84 7.08 -2.10
CA GLY A 54 -11.69 7.89 -1.68
C GLY A 54 -11.70 8.25 -0.18
N GLY A 55 -12.34 7.40 0.63
CA GLY A 55 -12.34 7.55 2.08
C GLY A 55 -10.96 7.47 2.72
N GLU A 56 -10.89 7.86 3.99
CA GLU A 56 -9.65 7.87 4.78
C GLU A 56 -9.43 6.60 5.61
N ASN A 57 -10.28 5.59 5.38
CA ASN A 57 -10.21 4.29 6.06
C ASN A 57 -10.48 3.15 5.08
N ILE A 58 -9.88 1.98 5.34
CA ILE A 58 -10.19 0.69 4.68
C ILE A 58 -10.72 -0.29 5.72
N THR A 59 -11.30 -1.42 5.32
CA THR A 59 -11.70 -2.45 6.30
C THR A 59 -10.56 -3.43 6.61
N ASN A 60 -10.60 -4.06 7.78
CA ASN A 60 -9.66 -5.14 8.14
C ASN A 60 -9.69 -6.26 7.10
N ASP A 61 -10.88 -6.66 6.66
CA ASP A 61 -11.04 -7.71 5.65
C ASP A 61 -10.35 -7.34 4.34
N LEU A 62 -10.46 -6.09 3.88
CA LEU A 62 -9.81 -5.64 2.66
C LEU A 62 -8.27 -5.63 2.80
N TYR A 63 -7.78 -5.28 3.99
CA TYR A 63 -6.35 -5.33 4.26
C TYR A 63 -5.81 -6.76 4.17
N TYR A 64 -6.36 -7.68 4.97
CA TYR A 64 -5.84 -9.05 5.04
C TYR A 64 -6.14 -9.91 3.81
N SER A 65 -7.23 -9.63 3.07
CA SER A 65 -7.57 -10.39 1.87
C SER A 65 -6.88 -9.93 0.59
N TYR A 66 -6.31 -8.72 0.57
CA TYR A 66 -5.78 -8.13 -0.66
C TYR A 66 -4.54 -7.26 -0.46
N ILE A 67 -4.61 -6.23 0.38
CA ILE A 67 -3.52 -5.24 0.50
C ILE A 67 -2.25 -5.88 1.07
N ASN A 68 -2.39 -6.74 2.08
CA ASN A 68 -1.28 -7.48 2.69
C ASN A 68 -0.51 -8.33 1.66
N ASP A 69 -1.23 -9.09 0.82
CA ASP A 69 -0.64 -9.92 -0.22
C ASP A 69 0.02 -9.08 -1.32
N LEU A 70 -0.64 -7.97 -1.70
CA LEU A 70 -0.14 -7.03 -2.68
C LEU A 70 1.18 -6.37 -2.22
N VAL A 71 1.23 -5.88 -0.98
CA VAL A 71 2.44 -5.28 -0.39
C VAL A 71 3.53 -6.34 -0.24
N THR A 72 3.19 -7.55 0.19
CA THR A 72 4.14 -8.67 0.27
C THR A 72 4.78 -8.96 -1.08
N MET A 73 3.98 -9.01 -2.15
CA MET A 73 4.49 -9.18 -3.52
C MET A 73 5.44 -8.03 -3.90
N TRP A 74 5.05 -6.78 -3.66
CA TRP A 74 5.91 -5.62 -3.96
C TRP A 74 7.25 -5.71 -3.23
N LEU A 75 7.25 -6.08 -1.95
CA LEU A 75 8.45 -6.23 -1.14
C LEU A 75 9.35 -7.37 -1.61
N ASN A 76 8.77 -8.50 -2.00
CA ASN A 76 9.53 -9.62 -2.54
C ASN A 76 10.28 -9.21 -3.81
N VAL A 77 9.59 -8.51 -4.72
CA VAL A 77 10.20 -7.99 -5.95
C VAL A 77 11.31 -6.98 -5.62
N TYR A 78 11.07 -6.06 -4.68
CA TYR A 78 12.09 -5.10 -4.26
C TYR A 78 13.35 -5.79 -3.69
N ARG A 79 13.17 -6.82 -2.87
CA ARG A 79 14.28 -7.62 -2.30
C ARG A 79 15.04 -8.38 -3.38
N GLU A 80 14.35 -8.95 -4.36
CA GLU A 80 14.99 -9.60 -5.52
C GLU A 80 15.83 -8.59 -6.31
N LEU A 81 15.31 -7.38 -6.54
CA LEU A 81 16.08 -6.32 -7.20
C LEU A 81 17.35 -5.95 -6.43
N LEU A 82 17.29 -5.84 -5.10
CA LEU A 82 18.48 -5.61 -4.26
C LEU A 82 19.47 -6.78 -4.31
N ASN A 83 19.00 -8.01 -4.42
CA ASN A 83 19.87 -9.18 -4.55
C ASN A 83 20.63 -9.18 -5.90
N HIS A 84 20.02 -8.62 -6.95
CA HIS A 84 20.60 -8.55 -8.29
C HIS A 84 21.33 -7.23 -8.58
N SER A 85 21.22 -6.23 -7.72
CA SER A 85 21.82 -4.90 -7.93
C SER A 85 22.11 -4.22 -6.60
N LEU A 86 23.33 -3.70 -6.45
CA LEU A 86 23.74 -2.93 -5.27
C LEU A 86 22.88 -1.67 -5.05
N PHE A 87 22.30 -1.15 -6.14
CA PHE A 87 21.46 0.05 -6.16
C PHE A 87 20.23 -0.18 -7.03
N ILE A 88 19.07 0.28 -6.58
CA ILE A 88 17.85 0.23 -7.37
C ILE A 88 17.70 1.53 -8.13
N THR A 89 17.77 1.44 -9.46
CA THR A 89 17.59 2.59 -10.35
C THR A 89 16.20 2.60 -10.96
N LYS A 90 15.81 3.73 -11.54
CA LYS A 90 14.58 3.88 -12.34
C LYS A 90 14.43 2.79 -13.40
N ASN A 91 15.52 2.43 -14.10
CA ASN A 91 15.47 1.40 -15.15
C ASN A 91 15.23 0.01 -14.58
N THR A 92 15.83 -0.29 -13.42
CA THR A 92 15.70 -1.57 -12.72
C THR A 92 14.25 -1.76 -12.25
N VAL A 93 13.64 -0.72 -11.66
CA VAL A 93 12.23 -0.73 -11.25
C VAL A 93 11.30 -0.86 -12.44
N CYS A 94 11.51 -0.09 -13.52
CA CYS A 94 10.72 -0.23 -14.74
C CYS A 94 10.75 -1.66 -15.28
N SER A 95 11.90 -2.33 -15.24
CA SER A 95 12.05 -3.70 -15.73
C SER A 95 11.32 -4.70 -14.83
N ALA A 96 11.45 -4.58 -13.52
CA ALA A 96 10.74 -5.44 -12.57
C ALA A 96 9.22 -5.29 -12.64
N MET A 97 8.72 -4.04 -12.76
CA MET A 97 7.29 -3.81 -12.93
C MET A 97 6.77 -4.47 -14.22
N LYS A 98 7.55 -4.47 -15.31
CA LYS A 98 7.19 -5.20 -16.54
C LYS A 98 7.07 -6.70 -16.31
N GLU A 99 7.98 -7.29 -15.55
CA GLU A 99 7.96 -8.74 -15.27
C GLU A 99 6.79 -9.14 -14.36
N CYS A 100 6.42 -8.28 -13.40
CA CYS A 100 5.31 -8.54 -12.48
C CYS A 100 3.93 -8.42 -13.12
N THR A 101 3.83 -7.79 -14.30
CA THR A 101 2.54 -7.52 -14.93
C THR A 101 2.61 -7.78 -16.44
N GLU A 102 2.03 -8.90 -16.89
CA GLU A 102 1.95 -9.29 -18.31
C GLU A 102 1.32 -8.23 -19.24
N LYS A 103 0.65 -7.21 -18.67
CA LYS A 103 0.01 -6.09 -19.38
C LYS A 103 0.33 -4.75 -18.72
N VAL A 104 1.61 -4.44 -18.54
CA VAL A 104 2.01 -3.07 -18.16
C VAL A 104 1.82 -2.12 -19.33
N ASP A 105 1.04 -1.07 -19.13
CA ASP A 105 1.08 0.10 -19.98
C ASP A 105 2.41 0.84 -19.75
N HIS A 106 3.33 0.67 -20.68
CA HIS A 106 4.67 1.24 -20.61
C HIS A 106 4.66 2.76 -20.55
N ASP A 107 3.65 3.41 -21.15
CA ASP A 107 3.55 4.86 -21.17
C ASP A 107 3.15 5.41 -19.80
N ILE A 108 2.32 4.66 -19.06
CA ILE A 108 1.96 4.99 -17.67
C ILE A 108 3.18 4.90 -16.76
N ILE A 109 3.95 3.80 -16.82
CA ILE A 109 5.16 3.67 -15.98
C ILE A 109 6.19 4.72 -16.33
N ASN A 110 6.50 4.90 -17.62
CA ASN A 110 7.47 5.90 -18.06
C ASN A 110 7.04 7.31 -17.67
N SER A 111 5.74 7.62 -17.72
CA SER A 111 5.18 8.88 -17.23
C SER A 111 5.47 9.05 -15.74
N ILE A 112 5.06 8.11 -14.88
CA ILE A 112 5.22 8.22 -13.42
C ILE A 112 6.70 8.31 -13.04
N VAL A 113 7.55 7.45 -13.61
CA VAL A 113 8.99 7.39 -13.31
C VAL A 113 9.72 8.70 -13.70
N ARG A 114 9.26 9.36 -14.76
CA ARG A 114 9.82 10.65 -15.21
C ARG A 114 9.30 11.84 -14.41
N THR A 115 8.03 11.86 -14.01
CA THR A 115 7.41 13.05 -13.40
C THR A 115 7.37 13.03 -11.88
N GLU A 116 7.20 11.86 -11.26
CA GLU A 116 6.86 11.74 -9.83
C GLU A 116 8.04 11.29 -8.96
N ILE A 117 9.00 10.53 -9.51
CA ILE A 117 10.18 10.12 -8.74
C ILE A 117 11.29 11.14 -8.89
N ARG A 118 11.50 11.96 -7.86
CA ARG A 118 12.76 12.67 -7.65
C ARG A 118 13.68 11.76 -6.85
N CYS A 119 14.58 11.08 -7.55
CA CYS A 119 15.73 10.45 -6.91
C CYS A 119 16.85 11.47 -6.99
N ASP A 120 17.14 12.17 -5.90
CA ASP A 120 18.20 13.19 -5.89
C ASP A 120 19.58 12.57 -6.19
N ASP A 121 19.75 11.26 -5.91
CA ASP A 121 20.98 10.49 -6.19
C ASP A 121 20.81 9.42 -7.30
N GLY A 122 19.66 9.37 -7.97
CA GLY A 122 19.35 8.33 -8.97
C GLY A 122 18.94 6.96 -8.41
N GLU A 123 18.97 6.80 -7.08
CA GLU A 123 18.55 5.60 -6.36
C GLU A 123 17.09 5.70 -5.87
N ILE A 124 16.35 4.61 -5.98
CA ILE A 124 14.97 4.48 -5.51
C ILE A 124 14.99 3.72 -4.19
N CYS A 125 14.63 4.42 -3.10
CA CYS A 125 14.40 3.78 -1.81
C CYS A 125 13.07 3.00 -1.79
N LEU A 126 12.90 2.16 -0.77
CA LEU A 126 11.73 1.30 -0.64
C LEU A 126 10.41 2.08 -0.61
N GLU A 127 10.34 3.19 0.12
CA GLU A 127 9.12 4.01 0.14
C GLU A 127 8.79 4.60 -1.23
N SER A 128 9.79 5.12 -1.94
CA SER A 128 9.62 5.63 -3.32
C SER A 128 9.14 4.52 -4.27
N TYR A 129 9.63 3.30 -4.06
CA TYR A 129 9.19 2.13 -4.81
C TYR A 129 7.74 1.73 -4.51
N ILE A 130 7.31 1.74 -3.25
CA ILE A 130 5.90 1.46 -2.89
C ILE A 130 4.98 2.55 -3.46
N ARG A 131 5.36 3.82 -3.33
CA ARG A 131 4.60 4.95 -3.88
C ARG A 131 4.45 4.86 -5.40
N LEU A 132 5.45 4.34 -6.12
CA LEU A 132 5.34 4.08 -7.55
C LEU A 132 4.24 3.09 -7.91
N TRP A 133 4.14 2.01 -7.16
CA TRP A 133 3.10 1.01 -7.36
C TRP A 133 1.71 1.57 -7.09
N ILE A 134 1.57 2.40 -6.05
CA ILE A 134 0.33 3.10 -5.73
C ILE A 134 -0.08 3.98 -6.92
N LEU A 135 0.81 4.88 -7.36
CA LEU A 135 0.55 5.79 -8.49
C LEU A 135 0.24 5.04 -9.80
N TYR A 136 0.89 3.90 -10.03
CA TYR A 136 0.61 3.05 -11.19
C TYR A 136 -0.80 2.49 -11.15
N LEU A 137 -1.23 1.96 -10.00
CA LEU A 137 -2.58 1.43 -9.84
C LEU A 137 -3.65 2.53 -9.94
N GLU A 138 -3.41 3.71 -9.36
CA GLU A 138 -4.32 4.86 -9.49
C GLU A 138 -4.53 5.26 -10.96
N LYS A 139 -3.43 5.44 -11.71
CA LYS A 139 -3.52 5.76 -13.13
C LYS A 139 -4.22 4.63 -13.91
N LYS A 140 -3.89 3.37 -13.64
CA LYS A 140 -4.53 2.23 -14.30
C LYS A 140 -6.05 2.19 -14.08
N GLN A 141 -6.53 2.44 -12.86
CA GLN A 141 -7.98 2.53 -12.57
C GLN A 141 -8.63 3.70 -13.29
N THR A 142 -7.96 4.85 -13.36
CA THR A 142 -8.46 6.03 -14.09
C THR A 142 -8.70 5.68 -15.56
N PHE A 143 -7.78 4.97 -16.21
CA PHE A 143 -7.94 4.55 -17.61
C PHE A 143 -9.06 3.53 -17.83
N GLN A 144 -9.32 2.63 -16.88
CA GLN A 144 -10.40 1.63 -16.98
C GLN A 144 -11.80 2.20 -16.68
N GLY A 145 -11.90 3.30 -15.93
CA GLY A 145 -13.17 3.97 -15.64
C GLY A 145 -13.73 4.84 -16.77
N TYR A 146 -12.99 5.01 -17.87
CA TYR A 146 -13.41 5.73 -19.08
C TYR A 146 -13.93 4.79 -20.20
N GLU A 147 -13.97 3.47 -19.97
CA GLU A 147 -14.66 2.50 -20.85
C GLU A 147 -16.10 2.20 -20.41
#